data_AF-A0A8S4FXZ9-F1
#
_entry.id   AF-A0A8S4FXZ9-F1
#
_cell.length_a   1.000
_cell.length_b   1.000
_cell.length_c   1.000
_cell.angle_alpha   90.00
_cell.angle_beta   90.00
_cell.angle_gamma   90.00
#
_symmetry.space_group_name_H-M   'P 1'
#
loop_
_entity.id
_entity.type
_entity.pdbx_description
1 polymer ?
#
loop_
_entity_poly.entity_id
_entity_poly.type
_entity_poly.pdbx_seq_one_letter_code
_entity_poly.pdbx_strand_id
1 'polypeptide(L)'
;MSAKRNRKSLQVVSGWEAVELIIQCAFYGFWQLLRVSFKRLWKGHRRKYKKNGSTVELTVDSSVGTHCYIKIMGVKYHYVEAGPKYGDPIIVLGDAPDPGLLKSSDWATIVKCLTDAGHRVITVDLRGTGGSESGGRADFSPRGLWRSW
;
A
#
# COMPACT_ATOMS: atom_id res chain seq x y z
N MET A 1 -24.51 44.69 11.13
CA MET A 1 -23.60 44.14 12.16
C MET A 1 -22.22 44.02 11.54
N SER A 2 -21.26 44.86 11.96
CA SER A 2 -19.93 44.98 11.35
C SER A 2 -18.92 44.09 12.10
N ALA A 3 -18.32 43.13 11.41
CA ALA A 3 -17.30 42.25 11.96
C ALA A 3 -15.97 43.01 12.13
N LYS A 4 -15.60 43.32 13.37
CA LYS A 4 -14.28 43.86 13.74
C LYS A 4 -13.19 42.85 13.36
N ARG A 5 -12.51 43.08 12.23
CA ARG A 5 -11.29 42.33 11.87
C ARG A 5 -10.17 42.67 12.86
N ASN A 6 -9.85 41.72 13.73
CA ASN A 6 -8.72 41.82 14.65
C ASN A 6 -7.40 41.62 13.89
N ARG A 7 -6.75 42.72 13.47
CA ARG A 7 -5.41 42.72 12.84
C ARG A 7 -4.34 42.98 13.90
N LYS A 8 -4.00 41.98 14.71
CA LYS A 8 -2.79 41.99 15.54
C LYS A 8 -2.27 40.56 15.75
N SER A 9 -1.57 40.01 14.75
CA SER A 9 -0.83 38.75 14.92
C SER A 9 0.61 38.82 14.44
N LEU A 10 1.12 40.02 14.16
CA LEU A 10 2.53 40.24 13.88
C LEU A 10 3.17 40.80 15.15
N GLN A 11 3.62 39.91 16.03
CA GLN A 11 4.57 40.28 17.06
C GLN A 11 5.94 40.39 16.38
N VAL A 12 6.61 41.54 16.58
CA VAL A 12 8.01 41.71 16.21
C VAL A 12 8.80 40.89 17.22
N VAL A 13 9.19 39.68 16.80
CA VAL A 13 10.06 38.78 17.56
C VAL A 13 11.44 39.42 17.64
N SER A 14 12.06 39.39 18.82
CA SER A 14 13.39 39.99 18.99
C SER A 14 14.42 39.31 18.08
N GLY A 15 15.46 40.03 17.67
CA GLY A 15 16.43 39.52 16.70
C GLY A 15 17.07 38.17 17.10
N TRP A 16 17.25 37.94 18.40
CA TRP A 16 17.83 36.70 18.93
C TRP A 16 16.86 35.51 18.91
N GLU A 17 15.59 35.74 19.25
CA GLU A 17 14.55 34.72 19.15
C GLU A 17 14.33 34.30 17.69
N ALA A 18 14.46 35.23 16.74
CA ALA A 18 14.39 34.91 15.32
C ALA A 18 15.56 34.01 14.87
N VAL A 19 16.77 34.27 15.37
CA VAL A 19 17.95 33.43 15.10
C VAL A 19 17.77 32.03 15.69
N GLU A 20 17.26 31.93 16.92
CA GLU A 20 17.00 30.64 17.56
C GLU A 20 15.96 29.81 16.78
N LEU A 21 14.87 30.43 16.34
CA LEU A 21 13.85 29.79 15.49
C LEU A 21 14.42 29.30 14.16
N ILE A 22 15.27 30.09 13.51
CA ILE A 22 15.92 29.70 12.24
C ILE A 22 16.81 28.48 12.45
N ILE A 23 17.60 28.44 13.55
CA ILE A 23 18.46 27.31 13.87
C ILE A 23 17.63 26.06 14.15
N GLN A 24 16.54 26.18 14.93
CA GLN A 24 15.64 25.07 15.21
C GLN A 24 14.99 24.53 13.91
N CYS A 25 14.47 25.42 13.06
CA CYS A 25 13.90 25.02 11.77
C CYS A 25 14.93 24.34 10.87
N ALA A 26 16.17 24.84 10.82
CA ALA A 26 17.25 24.23 10.07
C ALA A 26 17.59 22.84 10.61
N PHE A 27 17.67 22.67 11.93
CA PHE A 27 17.94 21.39 12.57
C PHE A 27 16.83 20.36 12.29
N TYR A 28 15.56 20.73 12.49
CA TYR A 28 14.44 19.83 12.21
C TYR A 28 14.31 19.51 10.72
N GLY A 29 14.53 20.50 9.84
CA GLY A 29 14.54 20.30 8.39
C GLY A 29 15.64 19.31 7.98
N PHE A 30 16.86 19.51 8.48
CA PHE A 30 17.99 18.62 8.23
C PHE A 30 17.74 17.21 8.76
N TRP A 31 17.20 17.08 9.98
CA TRP A 31 16.83 15.79 10.56
C TRP A 31 15.80 15.03 9.72
N GLN A 32 14.79 15.71 9.18
CA GLN A 32 13.81 15.10 8.28
C GLN A 32 14.45 14.64 6.97
N LEU A 33 15.36 15.44 6.39
CA LEU A 33 16.11 15.06 5.19
C LEU A 33 16.97 13.81 5.43
N LEU A 34 17.65 13.72 6.58
CA LEU A 34 18.38 12.52 6.97
C LEU A 34 17.46 11.29 7.08
N ARG A 35 16.31 11.44 7.76
CA ARG A 35 15.35 10.34 7.93
C ARG A 35 14.79 9.83 6.61
N VAL A 36 14.46 10.72 5.68
CA VAL A 36 13.98 10.36 4.34
C VAL A 36 15.10 9.70 3.53
N SER A 37 16.31 10.25 3.57
CA SER A 37 17.47 9.71 2.87
C SER A 37 17.84 8.32 3.35
N PHE A 38 17.82 8.09 4.67
CA PHE A 38 18.06 6.77 5.27
C PHE A 38 17.00 5.75 4.86
N LYS A 39 15.72 6.11 4.90
CA LYS A 39 14.63 5.22 4.41
C LYS A 39 14.79 4.88 2.92
N ARG A 40 15.22 5.84 2.09
CA ARG A 40 15.45 5.63 0.66
C ARG A 40 16.66 4.72 0.41
N LEU A 41 17.77 4.93 1.13
CA LEU A 41 18.95 4.08 1.07
C LEU A 41 18.61 2.64 1.50
N TRP A 42 17.86 2.48 2.60
CA TRP A 42 17.46 1.17 3.12
C TRP A 42 16.56 0.40 2.14
N LYS A 43 15.60 1.08 1.51
CA LYS A 43 14.77 0.48 0.45
C LYS A 43 15.60 0.11 -0.80
N GLY A 44 16.59 0.93 -1.15
CA GLY A 44 17.52 0.65 -2.26
C GLY A 44 18.40 -0.58 -2.00
N HIS A 45 18.91 -0.71 -0.77
CA HIS A 45 19.68 -1.88 -0.34
C HIS A 45 18.84 -3.17 -0.37
N ARG A 46 17.59 -3.11 0.11
CA ARG A 46 16.63 -4.24 0.07
C ARG A 46 16.28 -4.68 -1.37
N ARG A 47 16.24 -3.75 -2.34
CA ARG A 47 16.04 -4.08 -3.77
C ARG A 47 17.24 -4.79 -4.39
N LYS A 48 18.47 -4.42 -4.03
CA LYS A 48 19.68 -5.06 -4.58
C LYS A 48 19.90 -6.49 -4.06
N TYR A 49 19.39 -6.81 -2.88
CA TYR A 49 19.50 -8.15 -2.30
C TYR A 49 18.53 -9.19 -2.93
N LYS A 50 17.51 -8.74 -3.68
CA LYS A 50 16.53 -9.61 -4.37
C LYS A 50 16.85 -9.88 -5.84
N LYS A 51 18.13 -9.85 -6.22
CA LYS A 51 18.56 -10.16 -7.60
C LYS A 51 19.37 -11.46 -7.60
N ASN A 52 18.68 -12.59 -7.54
CA ASN A 52 19.03 -13.89 -8.10
C ASN A 52 17.95 -14.90 -7.67
N GLY A 53 17.31 -15.56 -8.64
CA GLY A 53 16.32 -16.60 -8.39
C GLY A 53 15.03 -16.38 -9.17
N SER A 54 15.07 -16.65 -10.47
CA SER A 54 13.89 -17.06 -11.22
C SER A 54 13.52 -18.48 -10.79
N THR A 55 12.69 -18.59 -9.77
CA THR A 55 11.96 -19.82 -9.51
C THR A 55 10.58 -19.37 -9.08
N VAL A 56 9.55 -19.98 -9.66
CA VAL A 56 8.18 -19.88 -9.18
C VAL A 56 8.20 -20.52 -7.80
N GLU A 57 8.59 -19.74 -6.80
CA GLU A 57 8.51 -20.11 -5.41
C GLU A 57 7.01 -20.02 -5.11
N LEU A 58 6.36 -21.18 -5.16
CA LEU A 58 5.22 -21.47 -4.32
C LEU A 58 5.70 -21.28 -2.87
N THR A 59 5.88 -20.02 -2.46
CA THR A 59 5.98 -19.66 -1.06
C THR A 59 4.58 -19.90 -0.51
N VAL A 60 4.34 -21.16 -0.17
CA VAL A 60 3.28 -21.56 0.74
C VAL A 60 3.64 -20.90 2.06
N ASP A 61 3.26 -19.64 2.20
CA ASP A 61 3.10 -19.06 3.53
C ASP A 61 1.79 -19.65 4.04
N SER A 62 1.91 -20.79 4.72
CA SER A 62 0.85 -21.74 5.06
C SER A 62 -0.26 -21.19 5.97
N SER A 63 -0.27 -19.88 6.24
CA SER A 63 -1.10 -19.28 7.28
C SER A 63 -2.46 -18.78 6.79
N VAL A 64 -2.66 -18.51 5.49
CA VAL A 64 -3.92 -17.91 4.99
C VAL A 64 -4.48 -18.55 3.71
N GLY A 65 -3.67 -19.19 2.85
CA GLY A 65 -4.19 -19.83 1.64
C GLY A 65 -3.12 -20.20 0.61
N THR A 66 -3.55 -20.68 -0.55
CA THR A 66 -2.67 -21.01 -1.68
C THR A 66 -2.48 -19.79 -2.57
N HIS A 67 -1.23 -19.35 -2.69
CA HIS A 67 -0.84 -18.24 -3.56
C HIS A 67 -0.71 -18.70 -5.02
N CYS A 68 -1.42 -18.04 -5.91
CA CYS A 68 -1.53 -18.41 -7.32
C CYS A 68 -1.37 -17.18 -8.23
N TYR A 69 -1.13 -17.44 -9.51
CA TYR A 69 -1.02 -16.39 -10.53
C TYR A 69 -1.85 -16.75 -11.76
N ILE A 70 -2.53 -15.76 -12.32
CA ILE A 70 -3.30 -15.87 -13.57
C ILE A 70 -2.92 -14.75 -14.52
N LYS A 71 -2.94 -15.01 -15.83
CA LYS A 71 -2.70 -13.98 -16.84
C LYS A 71 -4.01 -13.59 -17.51
N ILE A 72 -4.43 -12.34 -17.33
CA ILE A 72 -5.67 -11.79 -17.89
C ILE A 72 -5.31 -10.61 -18.79
N MET A 73 -5.74 -10.65 -20.05
CA MET A 73 -5.47 -9.58 -21.04
C MET A 73 -3.99 -9.18 -21.12
N GLY A 74 -3.08 -10.15 -21.01
CA GLY A 74 -1.64 -9.90 -21.07
C GLY A 74 -1.00 -9.51 -19.73
N VAL A 75 -1.77 -9.22 -18.69
CA VAL A 75 -1.31 -8.77 -17.37
C VAL A 75 -1.33 -9.94 -16.39
N LYS A 76 -0.23 -10.15 -15.65
CA LYS A 76 -0.15 -11.18 -14.60
C LYS A 76 -0.78 -10.66 -13.30
N TYR A 77 -1.79 -11.34 -12.79
CA TYR A 77 -2.44 -11.07 -11.51
C TYR A 77 -2.06 -12.13 -10.49
N HIS A 78 -1.77 -11.69 -9.26
CA HIS A 78 -1.64 -12.55 -8.10
C HIS A 78 -3.00 -12.69 -7.41
N TYR A 79 -3.31 -13.89 -6.95
CA TYR A 79 -4.47 -14.16 -6.13
C TYR A 79 -4.16 -15.22 -5.09
N VAL A 80 -4.91 -15.23 -3.99
CA VAL A 80 -4.84 -16.26 -2.97
C VAL A 80 -6.18 -16.99 -2.90
N GLU A 81 -6.13 -18.30 -2.85
CA GLU A 81 -7.29 -19.18 -2.76
C GLU A 81 -7.31 -19.91 -1.41
N ALA A 82 -8.44 -19.90 -0.72
CA ALA A 82 -8.63 -20.58 0.56
C ALA A 82 -10.01 -21.26 0.64
N GLY A 83 -10.11 -22.30 1.46
CA GLY A 83 -11.36 -23.04 1.69
C GLY A 83 -11.57 -24.24 0.74
N PRO A 84 -12.74 -24.91 0.82
CA PRO A 84 -13.03 -26.12 0.06
C PRO A 84 -13.20 -25.84 -1.44
N LYS A 85 -12.65 -26.72 -2.28
CA LYS A 85 -12.66 -26.61 -3.76
C LYS A 85 -14.06 -26.45 -4.36
N TYR A 86 -15.06 -27.05 -3.73
CA TYR A 86 -16.46 -27.05 -4.18
C TYR A 86 -17.39 -26.18 -3.31
N GLY A 87 -16.83 -25.34 -2.43
CA GLY A 87 -17.61 -24.36 -1.69
C GLY A 87 -18.12 -23.24 -2.60
N ASP A 88 -19.16 -22.53 -2.16
CA ASP A 88 -19.68 -21.38 -2.89
C ASP A 88 -18.58 -20.30 -3.01
N PRO A 89 -18.27 -19.82 -4.24
CA PRO A 89 -17.15 -18.95 -4.47
C PRO A 89 -17.44 -17.51 -4.03
N ILE A 90 -16.56 -16.96 -3.20
CA ILE A 90 -16.53 -15.56 -2.80
C ILE A 90 -15.26 -14.93 -3.35
N ILE A 91 -15.44 -13.99 -4.28
CA ILE A 91 -14.33 -13.22 -4.84
C ILE A 91 -14.22 -11.90 -4.07
N VAL A 92 -13.04 -11.65 -3.53
CA VAL A 92 -12.71 -10.39 -2.88
C VAL A 92 -11.68 -9.66 -3.71
N LEU A 93 -12.03 -8.46 -4.14
CA LEU A 93 -11.09 -7.54 -4.77
C LEU A 93 -10.36 -6.79 -3.67
N GLY A 94 -9.15 -7.23 -3.37
CA GLY A 94 -8.32 -6.63 -2.33
C GLY A 94 -7.23 -5.76 -2.93
N ASP A 95 -6.96 -4.61 -2.32
CA ASP A 95 -5.55 -4.26 -2.19
C ASP A 95 -4.93 -5.37 -1.32
N ALA A 96 -3.97 -6.10 -1.87
CA ALA A 96 -3.19 -7.04 -1.09
C ALA A 96 -2.75 -6.34 0.20
N PRO A 97 -2.86 -6.96 1.39
CA PRO A 97 -2.44 -6.31 2.62
C PRO A 97 -1.02 -5.77 2.44
N ASP A 98 -0.88 -4.44 2.49
CA ASP A 98 0.43 -3.80 2.45
C ASP A 98 1.19 -4.33 3.67
N PRO A 99 2.34 -5.03 3.50
CA PRO A 99 3.08 -5.58 4.64
C PRO A 99 3.59 -4.50 5.60
N GLY A 100 3.40 -3.20 5.28
CA GLY A 100 3.76 -2.07 6.14
C GLY A 100 2.61 -1.28 6.77
N LEU A 101 1.35 -1.45 6.37
CA LEU A 101 0.26 -0.58 6.83
C LEU A 101 -0.98 -1.40 7.16
N LEU A 102 -1.27 -1.43 8.47
CA LEU A 102 -2.42 -2.01 9.14
C LEU A 102 -2.31 -3.54 9.29
N LYS A 103 -2.20 -3.93 10.56
CA LYS A 103 -2.42 -5.28 11.09
C LYS A 103 -3.14 -6.20 10.10
N SER A 104 -2.38 -7.11 9.48
CA SER A 104 -2.85 -8.25 8.70
C SER A 104 -3.77 -9.22 9.47
N SER A 105 -4.19 -8.83 10.68
CA SER A 105 -4.96 -9.60 11.64
C SER A 105 -6.46 -9.64 11.29
N ASP A 106 -7.02 -8.60 10.67
CA ASP A 106 -8.47 -8.53 10.43
C ASP A 106 -8.87 -9.30 9.17
N TRP A 107 -8.06 -9.22 8.11
CA TRP A 107 -8.39 -9.88 6.84
C TRP A 107 -8.26 -11.40 6.91
N ALA A 108 -7.19 -11.91 7.53
CA ALA A 108 -7.02 -13.34 7.76
C ALA A 108 -8.16 -13.91 8.61
N THR A 109 -8.69 -13.13 9.55
CA THR A 109 -9.86 -13.51 10.36
C THR A 109 -11.13 -13.62 9.50
N ILE A 110 -11.37 -12.65 8.62
CA ILE A 110 -12.53 -12.68 7.70
C ILE A 110 -12.44 -13.88 6.75
N VAL A 111 -11.29 -14.08 6.11
CA VAL A 111 -11.05 -15.23 5.22
C VAL A 111 -11.31 -16.53 5.99
N LYS A 112 -10.76 -16.66 7.19
CA LYS A 112 -10.97 -17.84 8.03
C LYS A 112 -12.45 -18.07 8.35
N CYS A 113 -13.19 -17.04 8.78
CA CYS A 113 -14.63 -17.17 9.05
C CYS A 113 -15.42 -17.64 7.82
N LEU A 114 -15.09 -17.12 6.63
CA LEU A 114 -15.75 -17.53 5.39
C LEU A 114 -15.39 -18.96 5.00
N THR A 115 -14.13 -19.36 5.15
CA THR A 115 -13.70 -20.74 4.87
C THR A 115 -14.27 -21.75 5.86
N ASP A 116 -14.37 -21.37 7.15
CA ASP A 116 -14.96 -22.19 8.22
C ASP A 116 -16.48 -22.38 7.98
N ALA A 117 -17.14 -21.40 7.36
CA ALA A 117 -18.53 -21.50 6.90
C ALA A 117 -18.70 -22.34 5.61
N GLY A 118 -17.62 -22.89 5.05
CA GLY A 118 -17.65 -23.74 3.87
C GLY A 118 -17.56 -22.99 2.53
N HIS A 119 -17.26 -21.70 2.53
CA HIS A 119 -17.08 -20.93 1.30
C HIS A 119 -15.68 -21.07 0.72
N ARG A 120 -15.59 -21.01 -0.62
CA ARG A 120 -14.33 -20.92 -1.34
C ARG A 120 -13.97 -19.44 -1.51
N VAL A 121 -12.94 -18.98 -0.84
CA VAL A 121 -12.55 -17.56 -0.87
C VAL A 121 -11.39 -17.36 -1.84
N ILE A 122 -11.55 -16.42 -2.77
CA ILE A 122 -10.53 -16.02 -3.74
C ILE A 122 -10.27 -14.53 -3.58
N THR A 123 -9.10 -14.17 -3.04
CA THR A 123 -8.67 -12.77 -2.91
C THR A 123 -7.74 -12.41 -4.05
N VAL A 124 -8.08 -11.40 -4.83
CA VAL A 124 -7.29 -10.97 -6.00
C VAL A 124 -6.61 -9.64 -5.70
N ASP A 125 -5.30 -9.58 -5.93
CA ASP A 125 -4.53 -8.35 -5.84
C ASP A 125 -4.84 -7.44 -7.03
N LEU A 126 -5.22 -6.19 -6.77
CA LEU A 126 -5.41 -5.20 -7.82
C LEU A 126 -4.13 -4.99 -8.65
N ARG A 127 -4.31 -4.49 -9.89
CA ARG A 127 -3.19 -4.23 -10.78
C ARG A 127 -2.20 -3.29 -10.08
N GLY A 128 -0.92 -3.66 -10.08
CA GLY A 128 0.15 -2.88 -9.45
C GLY A 128 0.21 -2.94 -7.92
N THR A 129 -0.61 -3.76 -7.25
CA THR A 129 -0.51 -4.03 -5.81
C THR A 129 -0.10 -5.49 -5.54
N GLY A 130 0.43 -5.75 -4.34
CA GLY A 130 0.90 -7.08 -3.93
C GLY A 130 1.83 -7.77 -4.94
N GLY A 131 1.42 -8.94 -5.41
CA GLY A 131 2.13 -9.75 -6.41
C GLY A 131 1.70 -9.52 -7.86
N SER A 132 0.71 -8.65 -8.11
CA SER A 132 0.19 -8.36 -9.45
C SER A 132 1.13 -7.44 -10.24
N GLU A 133 1.18 -7.67 -11.55
CA GLU A 133 1.94 -6.88 -12.50
C GLU A 133 1.44 -5.42 -12.51
N SER A 134 2.38 -4.49 -12.59
CA SER A 134 2.07 -3.05 -12.65
C SER A 134 1.79 -2.57 -14.08
N GLY A 135 1.70 -1.26 -14.29
CA GLY A 135 1.40 -0.67 -15.59
C GLY A 135 1.63 0.84 -15.62
N GLY A 136 1.33 1.44 -16.76
CA GLY A 136 1.29 2.90 -16.89
C GLY A 136 0.10 3.49 -16.13
N ARG A 137 0.09 4.80 -15.87
CA ARG A 137 -1.05 5.42 -15.15
C ARG A 137 -2.40 5.20 -15.82
N ALA A 138 -2.42 5.19 -17.16
CA ALA A 138 -3.62 4.92 -17.95
C ALA A 138 -4.12 3.47 -17.84
N ASP A 139 -3.29 2.54 -17.35
CA ASP A 139 -3.66 1.14 -17.21
C ASP A 139 -4.51 0.85 -15.97
N PHE A 140 -4.54 1.77 -15.00
CA PHE A 140 -5.32 1.63 -13.76
C PHE A 140 -6.73 2.22 -13.87
N SER A 141 -7.04 2.93 -14.96
CA SER A 141 -8.40 3.44 -15.17
C SER A 141 -9.35 2.30 -15.54
N PRO A 142 -10.57 2.24 -14.96
CA PRO A 142 -11.61 1.34 -15.43
C PRO A 142 -11.82 1.54 -16.93
N ARG A 143 -11.62 0.48 -17.72
CA ARG A 143 -11.90 0.53 -19.15
C ARG A 143 -13.41 0.60 -19.33
N GLY A 144 -13.92 1.72 -19.84
CA GLY A 144 -15.33 1.85 -20.26
C GLY A 144 -16.13 3.03 -19.71
N LEU A 145 -15.62 3.83 -18.76
CA LEU A 145 -16.44 4.90 -18.15
C LEU A 145 -16.47 6.24 -18.91
N TRP A 146 -15.80 6.35 -20.08
CA TRP A 146 -15.66 7.61 -20.84
C TRP A 146 -16.23 7.53 -22.27
N ARG A 147 -17.16 6.61 -22.53
CA ARG A 147 -17.86 6.50 -23.83
C ARG A 147 -19.39 6.42 -23.65
N SER A 148 -19.99 7.42 -23.01
CA SER A 148 -21.41 7.77 -23.17
C SER A 148 -21.82 8.88 -22.20
N TRP A 149 -21.55 10.14 -22.55
CA TRP A 149 -22.37 11.32 -22.22
C TRP A 149 -22.08 12.38 -23.28
#